data_AF-A0A5D6XN08-F1
#
_entry.id   AF-A0A5D6XN08-F1
#
_cell.length_a   1.000
_cell.length_b   1.000
_cell.length_c   1.000
_cell.angle_alpha   90.00
_cell.angle_beta   90.00
_cell.angle_gamma   90.00
#
_symmetry.space_group_name_H-M   'P 1'
#
loop_
_entity.id
_entity.type
_entity.pdbx_description
1 polymer ?
#
loop_
_entity_poly.entity_id
_entity_poly.type
_entity_poly.pdbx_seq_one_letter_code
_entity_poly.pdbx_strand_id
1 'polypeptide(L)'
;MEQNASFTAVVHRPAYQADYQGKSVVVVLDNALAHHQTEECVQHCDDLVLLRLGPYSPMYNTIEGCYSSVRSTIKALLRLRVDEIRALRGAAAQTEHRMAILQRAAERALQTITPHLVRV
;
A
#
# COMPACT_ATOMS: atom_id res chain seq x y z
N MET A 1 -0.05 -6.12 -20.74
CA MET A 1 -0.27 -5.85 -19.30
C MET A 1 0.44 -6.95 -18.52
N GLU A 2 1.77 -6.92 -18.52
CA GLU A 2 2.63 -8.09 -18.20
C GLU A 2 3.55 -7.80 -17.01
N GLN A 3 3.04 -7.08 -16.01
CA GLN A 3 3.82 -6.66 -14.83
C GLN A 3 2.96 -6.63 -13.57
N ASN A 4 2.19 -7.69 -13.32
CA ASN A 4 1.96 -8.03 -11.93
C ASN A 4 3.24 -8.70 -11.44
N ALA A 5 4.13 -7.92 -10.81
CA ALA A 5 5.23 -8.50 -10.05
C ALA A 5 4.61 -9.54 -9.12
N SER A 6 5.05 -10.80 -9.21
CA SER A 6 4.46 -11.87 -8.41
C SER A 6 4.58 -11.49 -6.94
N PHE A 7 3.45 -11.19 -6.28
CA PHE A 7 3.42 -10.82 -4.86
C PHE A 7 4.03 -11.93 -3.99
N THR A 8 4.08 -13.17 -4.48
CA THR A 8 4.81 -14.28 -3.85
C THR A 8 6.28 -13.90 -3.58
N ALA A 9 6.96 -13.24 -4.52
CA ALA A 9 8.33 -12.76 -4.34
C ALA A 9 8.44 -11.64 -3.28
N VAL A 10 7.37 -10.86 -3.09
CA VAL A 10 7.31 -9.85 -2.02
C VAL A 10 7.16 -10.51 -0.66
N VAL A 11 6.30 -11.53 -0.56
CA VAL A 11 6.11 -12.27 0.68
C VAL A 11 7.42 -12.91 1.10
N HIS A 12 8.16 -13.59 0.22
CA HIS A 12 9.43 -14.27 0.56
C HIS A 12 10.64 -13.34 0.76
N ARG A 13 10.48 -12.02 0.84
CA ARG A 13 11.60 -11.13 1.11
C ARG A 13 12.22 -11.44 2.49
N PRO A 14 13.55 -11.41 2.63
CA PRO A 14 14.22 -11.67 3.91
C PRO A 14 13.71 -10.80 5.07
N ALA A 15 13.24 -9.59 4.76
CA ALA A 15 12.68 -8.64 5.72
C ALA A 15 11.46 -9.18 6.49
N TYR A 16 10.73 -10.14 5.92
CA TYR A 16 9.54 -10.71 6.52
C TYR A 16 9.74 -12.19 6.94
N GLN A 17 10.77 -12.85 6.39
CA GLN A 17 11.02 -14.28 6.59
C GLN A 17 11.22 -14.69 8.05
N ALA A 18 11.83 -13.81 8.85
CA ALA A 18 12.00 -14.04 10.29
C ALA A 18 10.66 -14.12 11.05
N ASP A 19 9.60 -13.44 10.57
CA ASP A 19 8.33 -13.33 11.30
C ASP A 19 7.36 -14.49 11.00
N TYR A 20 7.47 -15.12 9.82
CA TYR A 20 6.58 -16.17 9.35
C TYR A 20 7.26 -17.53 9.07
N GLN A 21 8.53 -17.73 9.40
CA GLN A 21 9.20 -19.03 9.22
C GLN A 21 8.39 -20.16 9.86
N GLY A 22 8.03 -21.17 9.06
CA GLY A 22 7.24 -22.32 9.51
C GLY A 22 5.74 -22.06 9.72
N LYS A 23 5.23 -20.89 9.30
CA LYS A 23 3.80 -20.55 9.32
C LYS A 23 3.29 -20.33 7.90
N SER A 24 2.02 -20.61 7.67
CA SER A 24 1.34 -20.20 6.44
C SER A 24 1.05 -18.68 6.48
N VAL A 25 1.25 -18.01 5.35
CA VAL A 25 0.93 -16.59 5.17
C VAL A 25 -0.44 -16.47 4.51
N VAL A 26 -1.33 -15.72 5.15
CA VAL A 26 -2.65 -15.44 4.58
C VAL A 26 -2.60 -14.13 3.80
N VAL A 27 -2.88 -14.19 2.50
CA VAL A 27 -3.00 -13.03 1.61
C VAL A 27 -4.48 -12.65 1.53
N VAL A 28 -4.82 -11.45 1.99
CA VAL A 28 -6.20 -10.94 1.97
C VAL A 28 -6.39 -9.98 0.81
N LEU A 29 -7.36 -10.24 -0.06
CA LEU A 29 -7.64 -9.41 -1.25
C LEU A 29 -9.13 -9.07 -1.38
N ASP A 30 -9.40 -7.90 -1.92
CA ASP A 30 -10.74 -7.54 -2.38
C ASP A 30 -11.06 -8.16 -3.76
N ASN A 31 -12.29 -7.94 -4.23
CA ASN A 31 -12.78 -8.51 -5.49
C ASN A 31 -12.44 -7.69 -6.74
N ALA A 32 -11.42 -6.82 -6.70
CA ALA A 32 -11.06 -5.99 -7.86
C ALA A 32 -10.60 -6.85 -9.05
N LEU A 33 -10.93 -6.43 -10.29
CA LEU A 33 -10.51 -7.13 -11.51
C LEU A 33 -8.98 -7.27 -11.62
N ALA A 34 -8.21 -6.38 -10.99
CA ALA A 34 -6.76 -6.45 -10.94
C ALA A 34 -6.24 -7.75 -10.26
N HIS A 35 -7.05 -8.41 -9.43
CA HIS A 35 -6.67 -9.60 -8.66
C HIS A 35 -7.07 -10.93 -9.33
N HIS A 36 -7.63 -10.92 -10.54
CA HIS A 36 -8.17 -12.13 -11.18
C HIS A 36 -7.16 -13.26 -11.44
N GLN A 37 -5.86 -12.96 -11.45
CA GLN A 37 -4.78 -13.94 -11.65
C GLN A 37 -4.15 -14.42 -10.34
N THR A 38 -4.54 -13.82 -9.21
CA THR A 38 -3.86 -14.07 -7.94
C THR A 38 -4.10 -15.50 -7.45
N GLU A 39 -5.27 -16.09 -7.71
CA GLU A 39 -5.55 -17.49 -7.43
C GLU A 39 -4.53 -18.44 -8.08
N GLU A 40 -4.22 -18.24 -9.35
CA GLU A 40 -3.26 -19.05 -10.10
C GLU A 40 -1.85 -18.91 -9.53
N CYS A 41 -1.46 -17.71 -9.10
CA CYS A 41 -0.15 -17.47 -8.49
C CYS A 41 0.01 -18.18 -7.13
N VAL A 42 -1.04 -18.23 -6.28
CA VAL A 42 -0.96 -18.87 -4.95
C VAL A 42 -0.88 -20.40 -5.06
N GLN A 43 -1.48 -21.01 -6.09
CA GLN A 43 -1.43 -22.47 -6.28
C GLN A 43 -0.02 -23.04 -6.39
N HIS A 44 0.97 -22.21 -6.74
CA HIS A 44 2.37 -22.62 -6.90
C HIS A 44 3.19 -22.39 -5.61
N CYS A 45 2.56 -22.04 -4.48
CA CYS A 45 3.22 -21.66 -3.24
C CYS A 45 2.53 -22.29 -2.02
N ASP A 46 3.10 -23.35 -1.46
CA ASP A 46 2.46 -24.17 -0.40
C ASP A 46 2.29 -23.45 0.96
N ASP A 47 3.10 -22.44 1.23
CA ASP A 47 2.99 -21.58 2.41
C ASP A 47 1.99 -20.41 2.20
N LEU A 48 1.48 -20.29 0.97
CA LEU A 48 0.42 -19.43 0.42
C LEU A 48 -1.01 -19.80 0.84
N VAL A 49 -1.75 -18.97 1.58
CA VAL A 49 -3.22 -19.10 1.68
C VAL A 49 -3.90 -17.83 1.19
N LEU A 50 -4.78 -17.96 0.20
CA LEU A 50 -5.56 -16.83 -0.32
C LEU A 50 -6.90 -16.69 0.40
N LEU A 51 -7.17 -15.52 0.97
CA LEU A 51 -8.47 -15.13 1.50
C LEU A 51 -9.09 -14.03 0.63
N ARG A 52 -10.05 -14.41 -0.21
CA ARG A 52 -10.81 -13.47 -1.04
C ARG A 52 -12.01 -12.94 -0.27
N LEU A 53 -12.06 -11.62 -0.13
CA LEU A 53 -13.18 -10.94 0.52
C LEU A 53 -14.40 -10.94 -0.40
N GLY A 54 -15.58 -11.00 0.21
CA GLY A 54 -16.85 -10.82 -0.50
C GLY A 54 -16.93 -9.43 -1.15
N PRO A 55 -17.79 -9.25 -2.17
CA PRO A 55 -18.04 -7.93 -2.75
C PRO A 55 -18.40 -6.89 -1.68
N TYR A 56 -17.96 -5.65 -1.88
CA TYR A 56 -18.30 -4.50 -1.03
C TYR A 56 -18.01 -4.70 0.47
N SER A 57 -16.92 -5.39 0.79
CA SER A 57 -16.50 -5.72 2.16
C SER A 57 -15.25 -4.96 2.65
N PRO A 58 -15.13 -3.63 2.45
CA PRO A 58 -13.91 -2.89 2.79
C PRO A 58 -13.63 -2.88 4.29
N MET A 59 -14.66 -3.06 5.13
CA MET A 59 -14.49 -3.16 6.59
C MET A 59 -13.63 -4.35 7.02
N TYR A 60 -13.55 -5.39 6.19
CA TYR A 60 -12.72 -6.58 6.43
C TYR A 60 -11.36 -6.51 5.73
N ASN A 61 -11.10 -5.43 4.97
CA ASN A 61 -9.81 -5.22 4.32
C ASN A 61 -8.94 -4.29 5.18
N THR A 62 -7.98 -4.88 5.89
CA THR A 62 -7.11 -4.14 6.83
C THR A 62 -6.26 -3.06 6.16
N ILE A 63 -6.01 -3.15 4.85
CA ILE A 63 -5.27 -2.13 4.10
C ILE A 63 -5.99 -0.77 4.09
N GLU A 64 -7.32 -0.75 4.25
CA GLU A 64 -8.11 0.49 4.29
C GLU A 64 -7.73 1.36 5.50
N GLY A 65 -7.39 0.72 6.63
CA GLY A 65 -6.85 1.40 7.80
C GLY A 65 -5.50 2.04 7.51
N CYS A 66 -4.60 1.32 6.84
CA CYS A 66 -3.29 1.83 6.42
C CYS A 66 -3.44 3.04 5.47
N TYR A 67 -4.33 2.96 4.48
CA TYR A 67 -4.60 4.08 3.58
C TYR A 67 -5.17 5.28 4.32
N SER A 68 -6.06 5.07 5.28
CA SER A 68 -6.61 6.13 6.11
C SER A 68 -5.54 6.85 6.94
N SER A 69 -4.61 6.10 7.52
CA SER A 69 -3.46 6.64 8.28
C SER A 69 -2.51 7.44 7.40
N VAL A 70 -2.10 6.89 6.25
CA VAL A 70 -1.23 7.59 5.29
C VAL A 70 -1.91 8.86 4.78
N ARG A 71 -3.17 8.77 4.35
CA ARG A 71 -3.93 9.91 3.84
C ARG A 71 -4.05 11.03 4.89
N SER A 72 -4.30 10.67 6.14
CA SER A 72 -4.41 11.65 7.24
C SER A 72 -3.06 12.33 7.49
N THR A 73 -1.97 11.58 7.47
CA THR A 73 -0.60 12.12 7.61
C THR A 73 -0.23 13.04 6.44
N ILE A 74 -0.55 12.66 5.20
CA ILE A 74 -0.35 13.53 4.02
C ILE A 74 -1.10 14.84 4.21
N LYS A 75 -2.39 14.79 4.58
CA LYS A 75 -3.19 16.00 4.81
C LYS A 75 -2.57 16.90 5.89
N ALA A 76 -2.09 16.33 6.98
CA ALA A 76 -1.42 17.07 8.04
C ALA A 76 -0.12 17.75 7.55
N LEU A 77 0.73 17.02 6.82
CA LEU A 77 1.98 17.55 6.25
C LEU A 77 1.73 18.65 5.23
N LEU A 78 0.71 18.50 4.37
CA LEU A 78 0.33 19.52 3.40
C LEU A 78 -0.22 20.78 4.07
N ARG A 79 -0.96 20.63 5.18
CA ARG A 79 -1.49 21.76 5.94
C ARG A 79 -0.38 22.66 6.50
N LEU A 80 0.77 22.07 6.86
CA LEU A 80 1.95 22.82 7.31
C LEU A 80 2.68 23.54 6.16
N ARG A 81 2.37 23.20 4.89
CA ARG A 81 3.03 23.73 3.68
C ARG A 81 2.08 24.53 2.79
N VAL A 82 0.98 25.04 3.36
CA VAL A 82 -0.05 25.76 2.60
C VAL A 82 0.53 26.95 1.85
N ASP A 83 1.47 27.68 2.46
CA ASP A 83 2.11 28.85 1.84
C ASP A 83 2.99 28.43 0.64
N GLU A 84 3.76 27.36 0.78
CA GLU A 84 4.56 26.80 -0.31
C GLU A 84 3.69 26.32 -1.48
N ILE A 85 2.53 25.72 -1.18
CA ILE A 85 1.58 25.23 -2.19
C ILE A 85 0.91 26.39 -2.94
N ARG A 86 0.65 27.50 -2.24
CA ARG A 86 0.01 28.71 -2.77
C ARG A 86 0.97 29.67 -3.47
N ALA A 87 2.29 29.49 -3.30
CA ALA A 87 3.29 30.29 -3.97
C ALA A 87 3.02 30.34 -5.49
N LEU A 88 2.87 31.57 -6.01
CA LEU A 88 2.61 31.81 -7.41
C LEU A 88 3.85 31.45 -8.23
N ARG A 89 3.64 30.65 -9.28
CA ARG A 89 4.65 30.25 -10.27
C ARG A 89 4.01 30.32 -11.65
N GLY A 90 4.81 30.27 -12.71
CA GLY A 90 4.28 30.11 -14.06
C GLY A 90 3.40 28.86 -14.18
N ALA A 91 2.39 28.87 -15.05
CA ALA A 91 1.36 27.83 -15.12
C ALA A 91 1.92 26.40 -15.26
N ALA A 92 2.93 26.21 -16.12
CA ALA A 92 3.59 24.91 -16.29
C ALA A 92 4.35 24.46 -15.03
N ALA A 93 5.03 25.39 -14.35
CA ALA A 93 5.81 25.12 -13.14
C ALA A 93 4.93 24.95 -11.88
N GLN A 94 3.67 25.38 -11.92
CA GLN A 94 2.76 25.29 -10.78
C GLN A 94 2.35 23.84 -10.48
N THR A 95 2.01 23.06 -11.51
CA THR A 95 1.63 21.66 -11.36
C THR A 95 2.79 20.84 -10.83
N GLU A 96 3.98 20.98 -11.43
CA GLU A 96 5.19 20.29 -11.02
C GLU A 96 5.56 20.59 -9.57
N HIS A 97 5.56 21.87 -9.18
CA HIS A 97 5.86 22.28 -7.81
C HIS A 97 4.90 21.66 -6.78
N ARG A 98 3.60 21.63 -7.08
CA ARG A 98 2.59 21.01 -6.20
C ARG A 98 2.76 19.48 -6.13
N MET A 99 3.05 18.84 -7.26
CA MET A 99 3.33 17.41 -7.29
C MET A 99 4.57 17.05 -6.48
N ALA A 100 5.65 17.83 -6.56
CA ALA A 100 6.86 17.62 -5.75
C ALA A 100 6.61 17.80 -4.25
N ILE A 101 5.73 18.72 -3.85
CA ILE A 101 5.31 18.85 -2.44
C ILE A 101 4.51 17.62 -2.00
N LEU A 102 3.55 17.19 -2.82
CA LEU A 102 2.71 16.02 -2.54
C LEU A 102 3.55 14.74 -2.44
N GLN A 103 4.47 14.51 -3.37
CA GLN A 103 5.35 13.34 -3.36
C GLN A 103 6.18 13.28 -2.08
N ARG A 104 6.84 14.39 -1.69
CA ARG A 104 7.61 14.45 -0.43
C ARG A 104 6.74 14.22 0.81
N ALA A 105 5.48 14.66 0.78
CA ALA A 105 4.54 14.39 1.86
C ALA A 105 4.14 12.90 1.89
N ALA A 106 3.92 12.28 0.73
CA ALA A 106 3.60 10.86 0.61
C ALA A 106 4.76 9.97 1.08
N GLU A 107 5.99 10.24 0.64
CA GLU A 107 7.20 9.52 1.06
C GLU A 107 7.38 9.53 2.58
N ARG A 108 7.17 10.69 3.21
CA ARG A 108 7.18 10.81 4.68
C ARG A 108 6.00 10.09 5.33
N ALA A 109 4.81 10.17 4.75
CA ALA A 109 3.62 9.52 5.30
C ALA A 109 3.70 7.99 5.23
N LEU A 110 4.37 7.42 4.24
CA LEU A 110 4.57 5.97 4.15
C LEU A 110 5.34 5.40 5.36
N GLN A 111 6.18 6.21 6.02
CA GLN A 111 6.87 5.82 7.26
C GLN A 111 5.92 5.58 8.45
N THR A 112 4.64 6.01 8.34
CA THR A 112 3.62 5.73 9.37
C THR A 112 3.05 4.31 9.28
N ILE A 113 3.22 3.64 8.14
CA ILE A 113 2.89 2.21 8.03
C ILE A 113 4.07 1.43 8.60
N THR A 114 3.85 0.79 9.74
CA THR A 114 4.85 -0.11 10.30
C THR A 114 4.97 -1.36 9.42
N PRO A 115 6.20 -1.79 9.06
CA PRO A 115 6.41 -3.01 8.30
C PRO A 115 6.23 -4.28 9.14
N HIS A 116 6.02 -4.14 10.45
CA HIS A 116 5.89 -5.25 11.38
C HIS A 116 4.47 -5.79 11.43
N LEU A 117 4.37 -7.12 11.48
CA LEU A 117 3.11 -7.83 11.69
C LEU A 117 2.54 -7.42 13.06
N VAL A 118 1.30 -6.91 13.09
CA VAL A 118 0.57 -6.74 14.36
C VAL A 118 0.28 -8.14 14.89
N ARG A 119 0.97 -8.54 15.97
CA ARG A 119 0.64 -9.77 16.69
C ARG A 119 -0.71 -9.55 17.37
N VAL A 120 -1.71 -10.33 16.97
CA VAL A 120 -3.03 -10.37 17.62
C VAL A 120 -3.05 -11.53 18.61
#